data_AF-A0A956F9L1-F1
#
_entry.id   AF-A0A956F9L1-F1
#
_cell.length_a   1.000
_cell.length_b   1.000
_cell.length_c   1.000
_cell.angle_alpha   90.00
_cell.angle_beta   90.00
_cell.angle_gamma   90.00
#
_symmetry.space_group_name_H-M   'P 1'
#
loop_
_entity.id
_entity.type
_entity.pdbx_description
1 polymer ?
#
loop_
_entity_poly.entity_id
_entity_poly.type
_entity_poly.pdbx_seq_one_letter_code
_entity_poly.pdbx_strand_id
1 'polypeptide(L)'
;DRREAIAAISDARALAWARQDNYAAARQVLQGQVPPWAYPWDLDLPAGFDAQGFARDGSGWRAFRYKPFPGAFWPTNGSTDDVMIRLPPSFRSRDGEPSLAVYQANLALLEASLASDPARPDAELVWPVEPLDERALGVDLDGDGQLEPAIDRLVGLPSHYLGDASGHPLRRGTYPAGTEFLHSVRYLDPDAPGMIAARLKELRYLHKEQELPRRRYFSKYEQEARDKEEGVLPLYRGNAETGLVNPFGWRVQGYIEDEQGRLRLQTREEHYACMGCHTGIGVTADGTFAFPRKVPGSAGWGYQSIDGIPDVPQLGHDEPEVLEYLRRVGAGDELRANTEMLERFFAEGRLDEEEVRRAAPGGDRSLPFLVAPSRERALALDKATMVLVGEQSFERGRDPMLAPALDVHRTIEEASTGLAEAGRTYRDGTLRLRWAAVQDAITAD
;
A
#
# COMPACT_ATOMS: atom_id res chain seq x y z
N ASP A 1 -12.73 12.20 -24.49
CA ASP A 1 -13.94 12.20 -23.64
C ASP A 1 -14.58 10.83 -23.78
N ARG A 2 -14.83 10.12 -22.68
CA ARG A 2 -15.33 8.73 -22.67
C ARG A 2 -16.78 8.62 -22.20
N ARG A 3 -17.47 9.73 -21.97
CA ARG A 3 -18.82 9.75 -21.37
C ARG A 3 -19.85 8.89 -22.13
N GLU A 4 -19.86 8.97 -23.46
CA GLU A 4 -20.78 8.18 -24.29
C GLU A 4 -20.49 6.67 -24.19
N ALA A 5 -19.21 6.28 -24.24
CA ALA A 5 -18.80 4.88 -24.09
C ALA A 5 -19.11 4.32 -22.69
N ILE A 6 -18.93 5.14 -21.65
CA ILE A 6 -19.31 4.80 -20.26
C ILE A 6 -20.82 4.58 -20.17
N ALA A 7 -21.63 5.50 -20.70
CA ALA A 7 -23.09 5.42 -20.67
C ALA A 7 -23.64 4.21 -21.44
N ALA A 8 -22.93 3.73 -22.46
CA ALA A 8 -23.31 2.55 -23.24
C ALA A 8 -23.16 1.23 -22.46
N ILE A 9 -22.46 1.21 -21.32
CA ILE A 9 -22.29 0.02 -20.48
C ILE A 9 -23.37 0.02 -19.38
N SER A 10 -24.16 -1.05 -19.32
CA SER A 10 -25.18 -1.20 -18.26
C SER A 10 -24.55 -1.54 -16.91
N ASP A 11 -25.22 -1.14 -15.82
CA ASP A 11 -24.81 -1.46 -14.45
C ASP A 11 -24.69 -2.97 -14.22
N ALA A 12 -25.65 -3.75 -14.75
CA ALA A 12 -25.65 -5.21 -14.65
C ALA A 12 -24.41 -5.81 -15.33
N ARG A 13 -24.00 -5.26 -16.47
CA ARG A 13 -22.79 -5.71 -17.17
C ARG A 13 -21.52 -5.35 -16.39
N ALA A 14 -21.44 -4.13 -15.86
CA ALA A 14 -20.29 -3.69 -15.06
C ALA A 14 -20.12 -4.54 -13.79
N LEU A 15 -21.21 -4.79 -13.08
CA LEU A 15 -21.20 -5.61 -11.87
C LEU A 15 -20.84 -7.07 -12.17
N ALA A 16 -21.40 -7.65 -13.24
CA ALA A 16 -21.04 -9.00 -13.67
C ALA A 16 -19.58 -9.08 -14.13
N TRP A 17 -19.02 -8.02 -14.71
CA TRP A 17 -17.61 -7.93 -15.08
C TRP A 17 -16.71 -7.91 -13.83
N ALA A 18 -16.96 -7.01 -12.89
CA ALA A 18 -16.20 -6.85 -11.64
C ALA A 18 -16.15 -8.14 -10.81
N ARG A 19 -17.21 -8.96 -10.84
CA ARG A 19 -17.29 -10.23 -10.10
C ARG A 19 -16.57 -11.42 -10.74
N GLN A 20 -16.02 -11.27 -11.93
CA GLN A 20 -15.30 -12.36 -12.61
C GLN A 20 -13.86 -12.47 -12.12
N ASP A 21 -13.46 -13.65 -11.67
CA ASP A 21 -12.07 -13.94 -11.33
C ASP A 21 -11.22 -14.07 -12.61
N ASN A 22 -10.22 -13.19 -12.76
CA ASN A 22 -9.20 -13.26 -13.80
C ASN A 22 -7.82 -13.68 -13.26
N TYR A 23 -7.67 -13.83 -11.94
CA TYR A 23 -6.44 -14.27 -11.29
C TYR A 23 -6.26 -15.79 -11.38
N ALA A 24 -7.30 -16.59 -11.08
CA ALA A 24 -7.21 -18.05 -11.14
C ALA A 24 -6.81 -18.55 -12.53
N ALA A 25 -7.40 -17.95 -13.57
CA ALA A 25 -7.07 -18.25 -14.95
C ALA A 25 -5.61 -17.91 -15.29
N ALA A 26 -5.12 -16.75 -14.82
CA ALA A 26 -3.73 -16.36 -15.02
C ALA A 26 -2.76 -17.30 -14.29
N ARG A 27 -3.07 -17.67 -13.03
CA ARG A 27 -2.30 -18.62 -12.24
C ARG A 27 -2.18 -19.98 -12.93
N GLN A 28 -3.27 -20.52 -13.45
CA GLN A 28 -3.27 -21.82 -14.15
C GLN A 28 -2.29 -21.85 -15.33
N VAL A 29 -2.09 -20.71 -16.00
CA VAL A 29 -1.19 -20.59 -17.15
C VAL A 29 0.23 -20.24 -16.74
N LEU A 30 0.43 -19.40 -15.73
CA LEU A 30 1.75 -18.82 -15.42
C LEU A 30 2.50 -19.55 -14.31
N GLN A 31 1.82 -20.29 -13.43
CA GLN A 31 2.45 -21.00 -12.33
C GLN A 31 3.49 -22.02 -12.83
N GLY A 32 4.72 -21.86 -12.36
CA GLY A 32 5.85 -22.71 -12.76
C GLY A 32 6.36 -22.51 -14.20
N GLN A 33 5.77 -21.57 -14.95
CA GLN A 33 6.18 -21.24 -16.33
C GLN A 33 6.94 -19.92 -16.43
N VAL A 34 7.08 -19.21 -15.31
CA VAL A 34 7.77 -17.93 -15.21
C VAL A 34 9.23 -18.09 -14.76
N PRO A 35 10.12 -17.17 -15.17
CA PRO A 35 11.51 -17.18 -14.70
C PRO A 35 11.64 -16.97 -13.19
N PRO A 36 12.77 -17.37 -12.56
CA PRO A 36 12.93 -17.31 -11.09
C PRO A 36 12.83 -15.92 -10.45
N TRP A 37 13.02 -14.85 -11.22
CA TRP A 37 12.95 -13.47 -10.74
C TRP A 37 11.54 -12.87 -10.85
N ALA A 38 10.61 -13.56 -11.53
CA ALA A 38 9.23 -13.12 -11.72
C ALA A 38 8.37 -13.51 -10.52
N TYR A 39 7.15 -12.98 -10.47
CA TYR A 39 6.15 -13.48 -9.53
C TYR A 39 5.90 -14.98 -9.80
N PRO A 40 6.09 -15.90 -8.84
CA PRO A 40 5.99 -17.34 -9.09
C PRO A 40 4.55 -17.85 -9.31
N TRP A 41 3.53 -17.01 -9.10
CA TRP A 41 2.11 -17.41 -9.14
C TRP A 41 1.79 -18.56 -8.18
N ASP A 42 2.47 -18.58 -7.03
CA ASP A 42 2.30 -19.61 -6.01
C ASP A 42 1.09 -19.38 -5.11
N LEU A 43 0.68 -18.12 -4.89
CA LEU A 43 -0.51 -17.78 -4.10
C LEU A 43 -1.81 -18.23 -4.80
N ASP A 44 -2.63 -19.00 -4.10
CA ASP A 44 -4.02 -19.27 -4.41
C ASP A 44 -4.92 -18.17 -3.80
N LEU A 45 -4.97 -17.02 -4.47
CA LEU A 45 -5.73 -15.87 -4.01
C LEU A 45 -7.24 -16.16 -3.81
N PRO A 46 -7.91 -16.95 -4.69
CA PRO A 46 -9.30 -17.36 -4.47
C PRO A 46 -9.52 -18.26 -3.25
N ALA A 47 -8.54 -19.09 -2.87
CA ALA A 47 -8.62 -19.86 -1.61
C ALA A 47 -8.64 -18.94 -0.38
N GLY A 48 -8.08 -17.73 -0.51
CA GLY A 48 -8.15 -16.68 0.49
C GLY A 48 -7.21 -16.88 1.69
N PHE A 49 -7.48 -16.11 2.73
CA PHE A 49 -6.64 -16.00 3.93
C PHE A 49 -7.38 -16.47 5.17
N ASP A 50 -6.64 -16.88 6.20
CA ASP A 50 -7.19 -17.10 7.53
C ASP A 50 -7.39 -15.79 8.30
N ALA A 51 -7.91 -15.90 9.53
CA ALA A 51 -8.17 -14.73 10.39
C ALA A 51 -6.89 -14.01 10.84
N GLN A 52 -5.73 -14.68 10.79
CA GLN A 52 -4.41 -14.10 11.09
C GLN A 52 -3.72 -13.57 9.81
N GLY A 53 -4.43 -13.60 8.67
CA GLY A 53 -3.96 -13.11 7.39
C GLY A 53 -3.03 -14.07 6.66
N PHE A 54 -2.78 -15.29 7.13
CA PHE A 54 -1.95 -16.24 6.37
C PHE A 54 -2.73 -16.84 5.21
N ALA A 55 -2.08 -16.96 4.06
CA ALA A 55 -2.65 -17.61 2.90
C ALA A 55 -2.94 -19.09 3.20
N ARG A 56 -4.14 -19.56 2.85
CA ARG A 56 -4.61 -20.92 3.17
C ARG A 56 -3.90 -22.03 2.38
N ASP A 57 -3.10 -21.66 1.39
CA ASP A 57 -2.37 -22.55 0.51
C ASP A 57 -0.96 -22.92 1.03
N GLY A 58 -0.52 -22.36 2.15
CA GLY A 58 0.81 -22.61 2.72
C GLY A 58 1.96 -21.91 1.98
N SER A 59 1.68 -21.01 1.03
CA SER A 59 2.70 -20.20 0.34
C SER A 59 3.50 -19.29 1.29
N GLY A 60 2.93 -19.02 2.47
CA GLY A 60 3.46 -18.13 3.49
C GLY A 60 3.34 -16.65 3.12
N TRP A 61 2.56 -16.30 2.10
CA TRP A 61 2.04 -14.95 1.95
C TRP A 61 1.16 -14.59 3.15
N ARG A 62 1.29 -13.35 3.63
CA ARG A 62 0.46 -12.84 4.71
C ARG A 62 -0.17 -11.51 4.33
N ALA A 63 -1.51 -11.46 4.32
CA ALA A 63 -2.28 -10.24 4.13
C ALA A 63 -2.35 -9.42 5.42
N PHE A 64 -2.42 -8.11 5.27
CA PHE A 64 -2.55 -7.19 6.39
C PHE A 64 -3.50 -6.03 6.04
N ARG A 65 -4.05 -5.43 7.10
CA ARG A 65 -4.91 -4.26 7.04
C ARG A 65 -4.13 -2.99 7.28
N TYR A 66 -4.34 -1.98 6.44
CA TYR A 66 -3.65 -0.70 6.52
C TYR A 66 -4.57 0.45 6.14
N LYS A 67 -4.23 1.65 6.63
CA LYS A 67 -4.85 2.88 6.17
C LYS A 67 -4.27 3.27 4.80
N PRO A 68 -5.07 3.36 3.73
CA PRO A 68 -4.57 3.76 2.42
C PRO A 68 -3.90 5.13 2.46
N PHE A 69 -2.87 5.34 1.62
CA PHE A 69 -2.24 6.65 1.47
C PHE A 69 -3.22 7.63 0.78
N PRO A 70 -3.36 8.88 1.25
CA PRO A 70 -4.30 9.83 0.66
C PRO A 70 -4.08 10.07 -0.84
N GLY A 71 -5.16 10.25 -1.60
CA GLY A 71 -5.10 10.46 -3.05
C GLY A 71 -4.71 9.22 -3.87
N ALA A 72 -4.27 8.12 -3.25
CA ALA A 72 -3.94 6.87 -3.94
C ALA A 72 -5.19 5.99 -4.15
N PHE A 73 -5.13 4.71 -3.80
CA PHE A 73 -6.20 3.70 -4.01
C PHE A 73 -7.41 3.90 -3.08
N TRP A 74 -7.99 5.11 -3.08
CA TRP A 74 -9.28 5.37 -2.47
C TRP A 74 -10.39 4.78 -3.35
N PRO A 75 -11.34 4.01 -2.77
CA PRO A 75 -12.44 3.44 -3.54
C PRO A 75 -13.22 4.50 -4.32
N THR A 76 -13.40 5.70 -3.77
CA THR A 76 -14.07 6.82 -4.43
C THR A 76 -13.32 7.40 -5.64
N ASN A 77 -12.05 7.06 -5.81
CA ASN A 77 -11.23 7.39 -6.99
C ASN A 77 -11.12 6.21 -7.96
N GLY A 78 -11.86 5.13 -7.72
CA GLY A 78 -12.10 4.07 -8.70
C GLY A 78 -11.30 2.80 -8.48
N SER A 79 -10.60 2.64 -7.37
CA SER A 79 -9.90 1.39 -7.07
C SER A 79 -9.94 1.07 -5.58
N THR A 80 -10.15 -0.20 -5.26
CA THR A 80 -9.70 -0.79 -3.98
C THR A 80 -8.38 -1.51 -4.23
N ASP A 81 -7.55 -1.61 -3.19
CA ASP A 81 -6.32 -2.39 -3.22
C ASP A 81 -6.24 -3.38 -2.05
N ASP A 82 -5.37 -4.37 -2.19
CA ASP A 82 -4.89 -5.20 -1.10
C ASP A 82 -3.39 -5.49 -1.28
N VAL A 83 -2.70 -5.71 -0.15
CA VAL A 83 -1.27 -5.99 -0.13
C VAL A 83 -0.98 -7.18 0.78
N MET A 84 -0.11 -8.06 0.29
CA MET A 84 0.44 -9.19 1.02
C MET A 84 1.95 -9.05 1.10
N ILE A 85 2.52 -9.49 2.21
CA ILE A 85 3.97 -9.54 2.43
C ILE A 85 4.41 -11.00 2.56
N ARG A 86 5.62 -11.30 2.10
CA ARG A 86 6.31 -12.54 2.41
C ARG A 86 7.78 -12.29 2.71
N LEU A 87 8.28 -12.88 3.79
CA LEU A 87 9.71 -12.89 4.11
C LEU A 87 10.40 -14.15 3.56
N PRO A 88 11.73 -14.10 3.32
CA PRO A 88 12.48 -15.25 2.85
C PRO A 88 12.39 -16.45 3.79
N PRO A 89 12.60 -17.69 3.32
CA PRO A 89 12.52 -18.90 4.14
C PRO A 89 13.26 -18.84 5.48
N SER A 90 14.47 -18.28 5.53
CA SER A 90 15.26 -18.16 6.77
C SER A 90 14.61 -17.30 7.85
N PHE A 91 13.73 -16.36 7.48
CA PHE A 91 12.99 -15.49 8.42
C PHE A 91 11.72 -16.15 8.96
N ARG A 92 11.42 -17.37 8.52
CA ARG A 92 10.21 -18.13 8.84
C ARG A 92 10.53 -19.59 9.17
N SER A 93 11.79 -19.88 9.51
CA SER A 93 12.27 -21.20 9.88
C SER A 93 13.16 -21.18 11.12
N ARG A 94 13.25 -22.34 11.77
CA ARG A 94 14.17 -22.63 12.86
C ARG A 94 14.75 -24.02 12.63
N ASP A 95 16.07 -24.13 12.70
CA ASP A 95 16.80 -25.38 12.50
C ASP A 95 16.49 -26.01 11.12
N GLY A 96 16.23 -25.18 10.11
CA GLY A 96 15.87 -25.60 8.76
C GLY A 96 14.38 -25.96 8.56
N GLU A 97 13.57 -25.98 9.62
CA GLU A 97 12.15 -26.33 9.55
C GLU A 97 11.24 -25.09 9.66
N PRO A 98 10.10 -25.05 8.95
CA PRO A 98 9.15 -23.94 9.07
C PRO A 98 8.69 -23.70 10.52
N SER A 99 8.69 -22.45 10.98
CA SER A 99 8.26 -22.05 12.31
C SER A 99 7.33 -20.84 12.24
N LEU A 100 6.05 -21.05 12.56
CA LEU A 100 5.05 -19.99 12.56
C LEU A 100 5.37 -18.90 13.60
N ALA A 101 5.81 -19.29 14.80
CA ALA A 101 6.20 -18.36 15.86
C ALA A 101 7.33 -17.44 15.41
N VAL A 102 8.39 -17.99 14.79
CA VAL A 102 9.50 -17.20 14.22
C VAL A 102 8.98 -16.25 13.14
N TYR A 103 8.08 -16.72 12.27
CA TYR A 103 7.57 -15.89 11.20
C TYR A 103 6.74 -14.70 11.72
N GLN A 104 5.82 -14.95 12.66
CA GLN A 104 5.03 -13.90 13.30
C GLN A 104 5.92 -12.88 14.01
N ALA A 105 6.90 -13.36 14.80
CA ALA A 105 7.82 -12.48 15.51
C ALA A 105 8.68 -11.65 14.55
N ASN A 106 9.25 -12.24 13.49
CA ASN A 106 10.06 -11.49 12.53
C ASN A 106 9.24 -10.46 11.73
N LEU A 107 7.98 -10.76 11.42
CA LEU A 107 7.06 -9.77 10.83
C LEU A 107 6.73 -8.63 11.81
N ALA A 108 6.54 -8.94 13.08
CA ALA A 108 6.28 -7.95 14.13
C ALA A 108 7.49 -7.03 14.35
N LEU A 109 8.70 -7.59 14.41
CA LEU A 109 9.96 -6.83 14.48
C LEU A 109 10.12 -5.93 13.25
N LEU A 110 9.85 -6.45 12.05
CA LEU A 110 9.90 -5.68 10.82
C LEU A 110 8.86 -4.55 10.82
N GLU A 111 7.62 -4.82 11.24
CA GLU A 111 6.56 -3.81 11.37
C GLU A 111 6.98 -2.70 12.31
N ALA A 112 7.41 -3.04 13.53
CA ALA A 112 7.88 -2.08 14.51
C ALA A 112 9.06 -1.26 13.95
N SER A 113 9.99 -1.87 13.22
CA SER A 113 11.13 -1.16 12.60
C SER A 113 10.75 -0.16 11.51
N LEU A 114 9.61 -0.36 10.84
CA LEU A 114 9.16 0.45 9.70
C LEU A 114 8.11 1.48 10.08
N ALA A 115 7.13 1.10 10.90
CA ALA A 115 5.94 1.90 11.20
C ALA A 115 6.11 2.86 12.38
N SER A 116 7.01 2.57 13.32
CA SER A 116 7.26 3.44 14.49
C SER A 116 8.15 4.64 14.17
N ASP A 117 8.17 5.60 15.09
CA ASP A 117 8.96 6.84 14.97
C ASP A 117 10.46 6.57 14.74
N PRO A 118 11.04 6.97 13.59
CA PRO A 118 12.46 6.76 13.32
C PRO A 118 13.40 7.56 14.22
N ALA A 119 12.90 8.56 14.95
CA ALA A 119 13.68 9.35 15.91
C ALA A 119 13.75 8.70 17.31
N ARG A 120 12.87 7.74 17.62
CA ARG A 120 12.85 7.06 18.91
C ARG A 120 14.00 6.03 18.99
N PRO A 121 14.78 5.99 20.10
CA PRO A 121 15.79 4.96 20.31
C PRO A 121 15.19 3.56 20.33
N ASP A 122 15.92 2.59 19.77
CA ASP A 122 15.45 1.20 19.67
C ASP A 122 15.10 0.62 21.03
N ALA A 123 15.87 0.89 22.08
CA ALA A 123 15.64 0.37 23.44
C ALA A 123 14.41 0.97 24.15
N GLU A 124 13.91 2.12 23.71
CA GLU A 124 12.77 2.80 24.32
C GLU A 124 11.47 2.52 23.57
N LEU A 125 11.52 1.78 22.47
CA LEU A 125 10.37 1.52 21.63
C LEU A 125 9.37 0.60 22.32
N VAL A 126 8.09 0.94 22.26
CA VAL A 126 6.99 0.04 22.63
C VAL A 126 6.08 -0.08 21.42
N TRP A 127 5.74 -1.31 21.02
CA TRP A 127 4.91 -1.54 19.83
C TRP A 127 3.88 -2.65 20.04
N PRO A 128 2.57 -2.39 19.84
CA PRO A 128 1.54 -3.41 19.91
C PRO A 128 1.70 -4.47 18.81
N VAL A 129 1.59 -5.73 19.19
CA VAL A 129 1.71 -6.90 18.30
C VAL A 129 0.52 -7.85 18.45
N GLU A 130 0.43 -8.82 17.55
CA GLU A 130 -0.41 -9.98 17.84
C GLU A 130 0.20 -10.81 18.97
N PRO A 131 -0.56 -11.68 19.65
CA PRO A 131 0.01 -12.59 20.64
C PRO A 131 1.22 -13.37 20.10
N LEU A 132 2.40 -13.15 20.70
CA LEU A 132 3.63 -13.88 20.39
C LEU A 132 3.98 -14.82 21.56
N ASP A 133 4.38 -16.06 21.25
CA ASP A 133 4.81 -17.05 22.23
C ASP A 133 6.34 -16.99 22.41
N GLU A 134 6.79 -16.34 23.46
CA GLU A 134 8.21 -16.19 23.78
C GLU A 134 8.85 -17.50 24.21
N ARG A 135 8.09 -18.45 24.76
CA ARG A 135 8.61 -19.77 25.12
C ARG A 135 8.97 -20.56 23.87
N ALA A 136 8.14 -20.46 22.83
CA ALA A 136 8.43 -21.05 21.53
C ALA A 136 9.63 -20.36 20.85
N LEU A 137 9.81 -19.06 21.10
CA LEU A 137 10.92 -18.27 20.54
C LEU A 137 12.22 -18.42 21.33
N GLY A 138 12.16 -18.67 22.64
CA GLY A 138 13.30 -18.65 23.55
C GLY A 138 13.92 -17.26 23.74
N VAL A 139 13.15 -16.19 23.52
CA VAL A 139 13.58 -14.79 23.62
C VAL A 139 12.48 -14.00 24.30
N ASP A 140 12.89 -13.21 25.30
CA ASP A 140 12.09 -12.21 26.00
C ASP A 140 12.02 -10.95 25.12
N LEU A 141 10.85 -10.70 24.54
CA LEU A 141 10.55 -9.65 23.58
C LEU A 141 9.84 -8.45 24.21
N ASP A 142 9.25 -8.60 25.40
CA ASP A 142 8.67 -7.51 26.18
C ASP A 142 9.56 -7.03 27.34
N GLY A 143 10.69 -7.70 27.56
CA GLY A 143 11.77 -7.27 28.45
C GLY A 143 11.46 -7.42 29.94
N ASP A 144 10.45 -8.22 30.31
CA ASP A 144 10.02 -8.40 31.71
C ASP A 144 10.88 -9.42 32.49
N GLY A 145 11.78 -10.13 31.80
CA GLY A 145 12.67 -11.15 32.35
C GLY A 145 12.08 -12.56 32.44
N GLN A 146 10.87 -12.78 31.93
CA GLN A 146 10.17 -14.06 31.86
C GLN A 146 9.94 -14.46 30.40
N LEU A 147 9.62 -15.73 30.17
CA LEU A 147 9.18 -16.20 28.84
C LEU A 147 7.71 -16.55 28.95
N GLU A 148 6.86 -15.72 28.36
CA GLU A 148 5.42 -15.86 28.41
C GLU A 148 4.87 -16.59 27.17
N PRO A 149 3.76 -17.33 27.30
CA PRO A 149 3.16 -18.03 26.16
C PRO A 149 2.41 -17.08 25.21
N ALA A 150 2.19 -15.83 25.60
CA ALA A 150 1.50 -14.82 24.82
C ALA A 150 1.80 -13.42 25.36
N ILE A 151 2.61 -12.65 24.65
CA ILE A 151 2.80 -11.21 24.84
C ILE A 151 2.12 -10.44 23.71
N ASP A 152 1.60 -9.24 24.00
CA ASP A 152 0.87 -8.39 23.03
C ASP A 152 1.60 -7.08 22.70
N ARG A 153 2.81 -6.91 23.22
CA ARG A 153 3.66 -5.74 22.99
C ARG A 153 5.12 -6.14 22.86
N LEU A 154 5.85 -5.46 21.99
CA LEU A 154 7.31 -5.49 21.98
C LEU A 154 7.82 -4.34 22.84
N VAL A 155 8.86 -4.59 23.63
CA VAL A 155 9.62 -3.56 24.34
C VAL A 155 11.07 -3.62 23.87
N GLY A 156 11.49 -2.55 23.23
CA GLY A 156 12.76 -2.48 22.54
C GLY A 156 12.72 -3.12 21.14
N LEU A 157 13.84 -3.02 20.43
CA LEU A 157 14.11 -3.85 19.26
C LEU A 157 15.41 -4.63 19.46
N PRO A 158 15.43 -5.94 19.18
CA PRO A 158 16.66 -6.71 19.18
C PRO A 158 17.59 -6.26 18.05
N SER A 159 18.88 -6.55 18.18
CA SER A 159 19.86 -6.20 17.15
C SER A 159 19.74 -7.04 15.86
N HIS A 160 19.09 -8.21 15.93
CA HIS A 160 18.97 -9.19 14.86
C HIS A 160 17.58 -9.81 14.83
N TYR A 161 17.23 -10.42 13.70
CA TYR A 161 16.02 -11.23 13.57
C TYR A 161 16.13 -12.55 14.35
N LEU A 162 15.06 -13.35 14.36
CA LEU A 162 14.95 -14.61 15.09
C LEU A 162 15.02 -15.83 14.16
N GLY A 163 15.26 -17.00 14.75
CA GLY A 163 15.34 -18.27 14.02
C GLY A 163 16.58 -18.37 13.14
N ASP A 164 16.43 -18.95 11.96
CA ASP A 164 17.55 -19.12 11.01
C ASP A 164 18.05 -17.78 10.45
N ALA A 165 17.29 -16.70 10.63
CA ALA A 165 17.69 -15.32 10.33
C ALA A 165 18.43 -14.62 11.50
N SER A 166 18.82 -15.32 12.57
CA SER A 166 19.51 -14.74 13.73
C SER A 166 20.86 -14.09 13.44
N GLY A 167 21.51 -14.45 12.34
CA GLY A 167 22.71 -13.76 11.85
C GLY A 167 22.43 -12.48 11.05
N HIS A 168 21.16 -12.16 10.77
CA HIS A 168 20.77 -11.01 9.96
C HIS A 168 20.41 -9.82 10.86
N PRO A 169 21.07 -8.66 10.71
CA PRO A 169 20.79 -7.49 11.54
C PRO A 169 19.38 -6.95 11.29
N LEU A 170 18.70 -6.52 12.35
CA LEU A 170 17.47 -5.74 12.26
C LEU A 170 17.86 -4.27 12.08
N ARG A 171 17.47 -3.67 10.95
CA ARG A 171 17.77 -2.28 10.64
C ARG A 171 16.48 -1.47 10.51
N ARG A 172 16.43 -0.37 11.23
CA ARG A 172 15.31 0.60 11.20
C ARG A 172 15.03 1.07 9.77
N GLY A 173 13.76 0.97 9.39
CA GLY A 173 13.24 1.55 8.15
C GLY A 173 13.70 0.88 6.86
N THR A 174 14.20 -0.36 6.90
CA THR A 174 14.61 -1.12 5.70
C THR A 174 14.13 -2.55 5.74
N TYR A 175 13.80 -3.10 4.57
CA TYR A 175 13.43 -4.50 4.43
C TYR A 175 14.67 -5.39 4.20
N PRO A 176 14.70 -6.61 4.75
CA PRO A 176 15.75 -7.58 4.42
C PRO A 176 15.65 -7.99 2.95
N ALA A 177 16.80 -8.33 2.36
CA ALA A 177 16.84 -8.86 1.01
C ALA A 177 16.00 -10.15 0.91
N GLY A 178 15.28 -10.28 -0.21
CA GLY A 178 14.32 -11.34 -0.48
C GLY A 178 12.91 -11.08 0.08
N THR A 179 12.66 -9.94 0.73
CA THR A 179 11.28 -9.53 1.06
C THR A 179 10.46 -9.37 -0.22
N GLU A 180 9.24 -9.89 -0.20
CA GLU A 180 8.31 -9.84 -1.31
C GLU A 180 7.02 -9.10 -0.91
N PHE A 181 6.47 -8.32 -1.85
CA PHE A 181 5.11 -7.82 -1.77
C PHE A 181 4.32 -8.23 -3.00
N LEU A 182 3.06 -8.60 -2.78
CA LEU A 182 2.05 -8.70 -3.82
C LEU A 182 1.00 -7.64 -3.55
N HIS A 183 0.69 -6.83 -4.55
CA HIS A 183 -0.26 -5.74 -4.46
C HIS A 183 -1.26 -5.87 -5.60
N SER A 184 -2.53 -6.10 -5.27
CA SER A 184 -3.60 -6.14 -6.26
C SER A 184 -4.39 -4.84 -6.26
N VAL A 185 -4.77 -4.37 -7.45
CA VAL A 185 -5.68 -3.24 -7.67
C VAL A 185 -6.93 -3.79 -8.32
N ARG A 186 -8.11 -3.48 -7.79
CA ARG A 186 -9.35 -4.18 -8.12
C ARG A 186 -10.48 -3.24 -8.51
N TYR A 187 -11.44 -3.82 -9.21
CA TYR A 187 -12.76 -3.22 -9.45
C TYR A 187 -13.53 -3.04 -8.14
N LEU A 188 -14.62 -2.27 -8.18
CA LEU A 188 -15.45 -1.96 -7.03
C LEU A 188 -16.71 -2.82 -7.05
N ASP A 189 -16.88 -3.71 -6.07
CA ASP A 189 -18.17 -4.40 -5.89
C ASP A 189 -18.95 -3.73 -4.75
N PRO A 190 -19.89 -2.83 -5.04
CA PRO A 190 -20.61 -2.09 -4.00
C PRO A 190 -21.50 -2.97 -3.12
N ASP A 191 -21.73 -4.24 -3.51
CA ASP A 191 -22.51 -5.19 -2.71
C ASP A 191 -21.61 -6.19 -1.96
N ALA A 192 -20.28 -6.10 -2.09
CA ALA A 192 -19.31 -6.97 -1.38
C ALA A 192 -18.69 -6.27 -0.16
N PRO A 193 -18.27 -7.03 0.87
CA PRO A 193 -17.52 -6.48 2.01
C PRO A 193 -16.27 -5.69 1.56
N GLY A 194 -16.08 -4.50 2.13
CA GLY A 194 -14.96 -3.61 1.77
C GLY A 194 -14.97 -3.08 0.33
N MET A 195 -16.04 -3.32 -0.42
CA MET A 195 -16.17 -3.01 -1.85
C MET A 195 -15.14 -3.70 -2.77
N ILE A 196 -14.48 -4.76 -2.28
CA ILE A 196 -13.43 -5.45 -3.01
C ILE A 196 -14.05 -6.44 -4.01
N ALA A 197 -13.82 -6.21 -5.30
CA ALA A 197 -14.26 -7.13 -6.34
C ALA A 197 -13.31 -8.34 -6.51
N ALA A 198 -13.80 -9.40 -7.17
CA ALA A 198 -12.98 -10.57 -7.52
C ALA A 198 -12.02 -10.27 -8.68
N ARG A 199 -12.43 -9.42 -9.63
CA ARG A 199 -11.61 -9.06 -10.80
C ARG A 199 -10.51 -8.08 -10.44
N LEU A 200 -9.28 -8.40 -10.86
CA LEU A 200 -8.13 -7.51 -10.76
C LEU A 200 -8.04 -6.61 -12.00
N LYS A 201 -7.76 -5.32 -11.77
CA LYS A 201 -7.31 -4.37 -12.80
C LYS A 201 -5.82 -4.52 -13.06
N GLU A 202 -5.06 -4.61 -11.97
CA GLU A 202 -3.61 -4.76 -11.98
C GLU A 202 -3.15 -5.71 -10.87
N LEU A 203 -2.01 -6.37 -11.09
CA LEU A 203 -1.27 -7.11 -10.09
C LEU A 203 0.19 -6.67 -10.13
N ARG A 204 0.74 -6.27 -8.98
CA ARG A 204 2.10 -5.77 -8.85
C ARG A 204 2.87 -6.63 -7.88
N TYR A 205 3.99 -7.17 -8.33
CA TYR A 205 4.90 -7.95 -7.53
C TYR A 205 6.18 -7.17 -7.30
N LEU A 206 6.57 -7.02 -6.04
CA LEU A 206 7.81 -6.36 -5.66
C LEU A 206 8.71 -7.36 -4.94
N HIS A 207 9.99 -7.36 -5.29
CA HIS A 207 11.00 -8.21 -4.66
C HIS A 207 12.24 -7.38 -4.29
N LYS A 208 12.65 -7.44 -3.03
CA LYS A 208 13.84 -6.75 -2.52
C LYS A 208 15.09 -7.52 -2.92
N GLU A 209 15.69 -7.20 -4.06
CA GLU A 209 16.91 -7.89 -4.52
C GLU A 209 18.12 -7.60 -3.63
N GLN A 210 18.22 -6.37 -3.12
CA GLN A 210 19.36 -5.93 -2.33
C GLN A 210 18.93 -5.03 -1.18
N GLU A 211 19.43 -5.34 0.01
CA GLU A 211 19.49 -4.41 1.11
C GLU A 211 20.69 -3.47 0.90
N LEU A 212 20.47 -2.16 0.98
CA LEU A 212 21.51 -1.16 0.86
C LEU A 212 21.94 -0.64 2.23
N PRO A 213 23.24 -0.39 2.48
CA PRO A 213 23.64 0.31 3.70
C PRO A 213 23.16 1.76 3.65
N ARG A 214 22.85 2.36 4.80
CA ARG A 214 22.32 3.72 4.94
C ARG A 214 23.05 4.79 4.08
N ARG A 215 24.39 4.74 4.01
CA ARG A 215 25.19 5.66 3.17
C ARG A 215 24.84 5.60 1.68
N ARG A 216 24.44 4.43 1.17
CA ARG A 216 24.05 4.24 -0.23
C ARG A 216 22.68 4.87 -0.49
N TYR A 217 21.72 4.78 0.44
CA TYR A 217 20.44 5.49 0.32
C TYR A 217 20.67 6.99 0.17
N PHE A 218 21.45 7.62 1.06
CA PHE A 218 21.76 9.05 0.96
C PHE A 218 22.41 9.43 -0.37
N SER A 219 23.44 8.67 -0.77
CA SER A 219 24.10 8.90 -2.06
C SER A 219 23.15 8.75 -3.26
N LYS A 220 22.12 7.89 -3.19
CA LYS A 220 21.12 7.75 -4.25
C LYS A 220 20.14 8.94 -4.27
N TYR A 221 19.69 9.41 -3.13
CA TYR A 221 18.85 10.62 -3.07
C TYR A 221 19.60 11.88 -3.52
N GLU A 222 20.88 12.03 -3.14
CA GLU A 222 21.72 13.13 -3.63
C GLU A 222 21.93 13.06 -5.14
N GLN A 223 22.12 11.86 -5.69
CA GLN A 223 22.23 11.69 -7.13
C GLN A 223 20.91 12.06 -7.83
N GLU A 224 19.78 11.58 -7.33
CA GLU A 224 18.47 11.89 -7.89
C GLU A 224 18.17 13.40 -7.88
N ALA A 225 18.54 14.09 -6.80
CA ALA A 225 18.39 15.54 -6.70
C ALA A 225 19.21 16.26 -7.80
N ARG A 226 20.46 15.85 -8.02
CA ARG A 226 21.31 16.39 -9.11
C ARG A 226 20.76 16.06 -10.49
N ASP A 227 20.34 14.82 -10.71
CA ASP A 227 19.74 14.38 -11.97
C ASP A 227 18.51 15.23 -12.32
N LYS A 228 17.67 15.55 -11.32
CA LYS A 228 16.52 16.46 -11.49
C LYS A 228 16.94 17.88 -11.84
N GLU A 229 17.96 18.43 -11.20
CA GLU A 229 18.51 19.76 -11.52
C GLU A 229 19.09 19.83 -12.94
N GLU A 230 19.69 18.73 -13.41
CA GLU A 230 20.27 18.60 -14.75
C GLU A 230 19.25 18.19 -15.84
N GLY A 231 18.00 17.90 -15.46
CA GLY A 231 16.96 17.43 -16.39
C GLY A 231 17.18 16.00 -16.91
N VAL A 232 17.97 15.20 -16.20
CA VAL A 232 18.23 13.80 -16.52
C VAL A 232 17.02 12.96 -16.16
N LEU A 233 16.48 12.23 -17.15
CA LEU A 233 15.35 11.33 -16.93
C LEU A 233 15.80 10.06 -16.18
N PRO A 234 14.97 9.53 -15.26
CA PRO A 234 15.30 8.32 -14.53
C PRO A 234 15.37 7.12 -15.47
N LEU A 235 16.41 6.30 -15.30
CA LEU A 235 16.61 5.06 -16.04
C LEU A 235 16.57 3.86 -15.08
N TYR A 236 15.73 2.88 -15.43
CA TYR A 236 15.56 1.65 -14.65
C TYR A 236 16.14 0.46 -15.40
N ARG A 237 16.88 -0.40 -14.70
CA ARG A 237 17.41 -1.64 -15.28
C ARG A 237 16.29 -2.66 -15.46
N GLY A 238 16.40 -3.50 -16.49
CA GLY A 238 15.40 -4.51 -16.83
C GLY A 238 14.39 -4.04 -17.88
N ASN A 239 13.31 -4.81 -18.01
CA ASN A 239 12.22 -4.62 -18.98
C ASN A 239 10.89 -5.15 -18.40
N ALA A 240 9.81 -5.07 -19.17
CA ALA A 240 8.49 -5.55 -18.78
C ALA A 240 8.50 -7.00 -18.28
N GLU A 241 9.17 -7.89 -19.02
CA GLU A 241 9.28 -9.30 -18.66
C GLU A 241 10.06 -9.45 -17.37
N THR A 242 11.30 -8.97 -17.32
CA THR A 242 12.24 -9.10 -16.18
C THR A 242 11.85 -8.33 -14.93
N GLY A 243 10.95 -7.36 -15.04
CA GLY A 243 10.73 -6.37 -13.99
C GLY A 243 11.74 -5.22 -14.05
N LEU A 244 11.34 -4.08 -13.52
CA LEU A 244 12.17 -2.87 -13.43
C LEU A 244 12.81 -2.75 -12.05
N VAL A 245 14.10 -2.46 -12.03
CA VAL A 245 14.86 -2.34 -10.78
C VAL A 245 15.14 -0.88 -10.47
N ASN A 246 14.69 -0.42 -9.30
CA ASN A 246 14.98 0.92 -8.82
C ASN A 246 16.42 1.01 -8.24
N PRO A 247 16.95 2.23 -8.03
CA PRO A 247 18.25 2.44 -7.40
C PRO A 247 18.36 1.97 -5.94
N PHE A 248 17.23 1.63 -5.30
CA PHE A 248 17.10 1.25 -3.89
C PHE A 248 17.00 -0.27 -3.67
N GLY A 249 17.20 -1.08 -4.72
CA GLY A 249 17.28 -2.54 -4.64
C GLY A 249 15.94 -3.26 -4.75
N TRP A 250 14.87 -2.58 -5.16
CA TRP A 250 13.59 -3.21 -5.46
C TRP A 250 13.45 -3.52 -6.94
N ARG A 251 13.10 -4.75 -7.25
CA ARG A 251 12.52 -5.15 -8.54
C ARG A 251 11.01 -5.04 -8.43
N VAL A 252 10.37 -4.40 -9.40
CA VAL A 252 8.92 -4.30 -9.54
C VAL A 252 8.52 -5.02 -10.83
N GLN A 253 7.44 -5.78 -10.80
CA GLN A 253 6.81 -6.42 -11.95
C GLN A 253 5.32 -6.14 -11.93
N GLY A 254 4.76 -5.70 -13.06
CA GLY A 254 3.34 -5.36 -13.19
C GLY A 254 2.64 -6.23 -14.23
N TYR A 255 1.43 -6.64 -13.88
CA TYR A 255 0.43 -7.22 -14.77
C TYR A 255 -0.78 -6.30 -14.79
N ILE A 256 -1.43 -6.20 -15.95
CA ILE A 256 -2.61 -5.39 -16.18
C ILE A 256 -3.59 -6.15 -17.07
N GLU A 257 -4.87 -5.81 -16.97
CA GLU A 257 -5.93 -6.44 -17.75
C GLU A 257 -5.83 -6.15 -19.26
N ASP A 258 -5.95 -7.19 -20.10
CA ASP A 258 -6.08 -7.09 -21.55
C ASP A 258 -7.54 -6.84 -21.99
N GLU A 259 -7.76 -6.58 -23.27
CA GLU A 259 -9.09 -6.29 -23.84
C GLU A 259 -10.11 -7.44 -23.66
N GLN A 260 -9.65 -8.67 -23.38
CA GLN A 260 -10.50 -9.82 -23.05
C GLN A 260 -10.70 -10.02 -21.54
N GLY A 261 -10.08 -9.18 -20.71
CA GLY A 261 -10.18 -9.28 -19.26
C GLY A 261 -9.16 -10.23 -18.61
N ARG A 262 -8.14 -10.68 -19.33
CA ARG A 262 -7.08 -11.55 -18.77
C ARG A 262 -5.93 -10.69 -18.26
N LEU A 263 -5.24 -11.14 -17.22
CA LEU A 263 -4.01 -10.48 -16.79
C LEU A 263 -2.89 -10.77 -17.81
N ARG A 264 -2.33 -9.69 -18.38
CA ARG A 264 -1.13 -9.72 -19.22
C ARG A 264 0.00 -8.97 -18.53
N LEU A 265 1.24 -9.22 -18.94
CA LEU A 265 2.36 -8.37 -18.54
C LEU A 265 2.11 -6.92 -19.00
N GLN A 266 2.49 -5.96 -18.15
CA GLN A 266 2.54 -4.56 -18.54
C GLN A 266 3.57 -4.35 -19.65
N THR A 267 3.31 -3.40 -20.55
CA THR A 267 4.34 -2.89 -21.46
C THR A 267 5.43 -2.16 -20.67
N ARG A 268 6.55 -1.83 -21.33
CA ARG A 268 7.62 -1.09 -20.65
C ARG A 268 7.12 0.26 -20.15
N GLU A 269 6.35 0.97 -20.96
CA GLU A 269 5.77 2.28 -20.69
C GLU A 269 4.76 2.23 -19.54
N GLU A 270 3.84 1.27 -19.54
CA GLU A 270 2.89 1.06 -18.43
C GLU A 270 3.61 0.83 -17.10
N HIS A 271 4.72 0.09 -17.14
CA HIS A 271 5.50 -0.24 -15.96
C HIS A 271 6.24 0.97 -15.35
N TYR A 272 6.61 1.97 -16.15
CA TYR A 272 7.23 3.20 -15.63
C TYR A 272 6.33 3.92 -14.62
N ALA A 273 5.00 3.78 -14.72
CA ALA A 273 4.05 4.37 -13.78
C ALA A 273 4.30 3.89 -12.34
N CYS A 274 4.62 2.60 -12.13
CA CYS A 274 4.97 2.06 -10.82
C CYS A 274 6.29 2.64 -10.30
N MET A 275 7.27 2.78 -11.19
CA MET A 275 8.61 3.24 -10.82
C MET A 275 8.65 4.70 -10.37
N GLY A 276 7.73 5.53 -10.85
CA GLY A 276 7.56 6.90 -10.36
C GLY A 276 7.32 6.94 -8.84
N CYS A 277 6.40 6.11 -8.34
CA CYS A 277 6.07 6.07 -6.92
C CYS A 277 7.09 5.31 -6.06
N HIS A 278 7.63 4.20 -6.58
CA HIS A 278 8.52 3.31 -5.83
C HIS A 278 10.00 3.69 -5.92
N THR A 279 10.35 4.88 -6.44
CA THR A 279 11.75 5.35 -6.48
C THR A 279 11.97 6.54 -5.56
N GLY A 280 11.70 7.75 -6.03
CA GLY A 280 12.21 8.98 -5.44
C GLY A 280 11.18 9.83 -4.71
N ILE A 281 9.97 9.31 -4.46
CA ILE A 281 8.97 10.05 -3.70
C ILE A 281 9.42 10.10 -2.23
N GLY A 282 9.69 11.31 -1.75
CA GLY A 282 10.30 11.58 -0.44
C GLY A 282 9.45 11.22 0.79
N VAL A 283 8.27 10.61 0.60
CA VAL A 283 7.40 10.17 1.71
C VAL A 283 7.44 8.66 1.93
N THR A 284 8.11 7.86 1.10
CA THR A 284 8.11 6.38 1.25
C THR A 284 8.95 5.89 2.43
N ALA A 285 8.71 4.67 2.90
CA ALA A 285 9.65 3.94 3.78
C ALA A 285 10.26 2.79 2.98
N ASP A 286 11.56 2.89 2.69
CA ASP A 286 12.28 1.97 1.81
C ASP A 286 11.51 1.66 0.51
N GLY A 287 11.00 2.69 -0.15
CA GLY A 287 10.28 2.56 -1.42
C GLY A 287 8.91 1.89 -1.34
N THR A 288 8.34 1.68 -0.16
CA THR A 288 6.98 1.11 0.02
C THR A 288 6.04 2.08 0.74
N PHE A 289 4.73 1.77 0.70
CA PHE A 289 3.66 2.60 1.26
C PHE A 289 2.81 1.88 2.32
N ALA A 290 2.36 0.65 2.04
CA ALA A 290 1.30 0.00 2.79
C ALA A 290 1.73 -0.49 4.19
N PHE A 291 2.83 -1.25 4.27
CA PHE A 291 3.23 -1.91 5.52
C PHE A 291 3.58 -0.93 6.66
N PRO A 292 4.26 0.23 6.43
CA PRO A 292 4.44 1.26 7.45
C PRO A 292 3.13 1.90 7.96
N ARG A 293 2.02 1.68 7.26
CA ARG A 293 0.67 2.19 7.55
C ARG A 293 -0.26 1.08 8.04
N LYS A 294 0.28 -0.11 8.32
CA LYS A 294 -0.47 -1.24 8.89
C LYS A 294 -1.09 -0.83 10.22
N VAL A 295 -2.31 -1.30 10.47
CA VAL A 295 -2.94 -1.17 11.79
C VAL A 295 -2.12 -1.98 12.82
N PRO A 296 -1.73 -1.42 13.97
CA PRO A 296 -0.91 -2.16 14.93
C PRO A 296 -1.64 -3.35 15.55
N GLY A 297 -0.88 -4.32 16.05
CA GLY A 297 -1.41 -5.49 16.75
C GLY A 297 -2.18 -6.48 15.86
N SER A 298 -2.93 -7.37 16.51
CA SER A 298 -3.77 -8.38 15.83
C SER A 298 -4.76 -7.78 14.84
N ALA A 299 -5.31 -6.60 15.14
CA ALA A 299 -6.33 -5.96 14.31
C ALA A 299 -5.82 -5.60 12.89
N GLY A 300 -4.50 -5.50 12.71
CA GLY A 300 -3.89 -5.27 11.42
C GLY A 300 -3.53 -6.53 10.63
N TRP A 301 -3.68 -7.72 11.19
CA TRP A 301 -3.52 -8.95 10.43
C TRP A 301 -4.86 -9.44 9.91
N GLY A 302 -4.86 -9.93 8.68
CA GLY A 302 -6.09 -10.30 7.97
C GLY A 302 -6.16 -9.66 6.60
N TYR A 303 -7.13 -10.11 5.80
CA TYR A 303 -7.37 -9.56 4.48
C TYR A 303 -7.79 -8.08 4.58
N GLN A 304 -7.39 -7.27 3.59
CA GLN A 304 -7.57 -5.82 3.62
C GLN A 304 -9.05 -5.45 3.77
N SER A 305 -9.32 -4.59 4.74
CA SER A 305 -10.59 -3.88 4.91
C SER A 305 -10.33 -2.60 5.69
N ILE A 306 -10.85 -1.50 5.17
CA ILE A 306 -10.81 -0.18 5.82
C ILE A 306 -11.93 0.02 6.85
N ASP A 307 -12.83 -0.95 7.00
CA ASP A 307 -13.94 -0.87 7.96
C ASP A 307 -13.41 -0.75 9.39
N GLY A 308 -13.95 0.22 10.14
CA GLY A 308 -13.53 0.48 11.52
C GLY A 308 -12.13 1.08 11.67
N ILE A 309 -11.39 1.34 10.60
CA ILE A 309 -10.13 2.10 10.69
C ILE A 309 -10.47 3.59 10.81
N PRO A 310 -10.04 4.30 11.88
CA PRO A 310 -10.25 5.74 11.99
C PRO A 310 -9.27 6.53 11.10
N ASP A 311 -9.62 7.77 10.77
CA ASP A 311 -8.69 8.72 10.15
C ASP A 311 -7.67 9.19 11.17
N VAL A 312 -6.60 8.42 11.34
CA VAL A 312 -5.50 8.78 12.26
C VAL A 312 -4.58 9.84 11.64
N PRO A 313 -4.01 10.73 12.48
CA PRO A 313 -2.97 11.68 12.08
C PRO A 313 -1.69 10.99 11.58
N GLN A 314 -0.93 11.69 10.76
CA GLN A 314 0.48 11.35 10.53
C GLN A 314 1.29 11.56 11.82
N LEU A 315 2.39 10.84 11.97
CA LEU A 315 3.33 11.07 13.06
C LEU A 315 3.83 12.53 13.02
N GLY A 316 3.73 13.23 14.17
CA GLY A 316 4.11 14.64 14.29
C GLY A 316 3.01 15.63 13.90
N HIS A 317 1.84 15.18 13.43
CA HIS A 317 0.69 16.04 13.12
C HIS A 317 -0.37 15.86 14.18
N ASP A 318 -1.09 16.93 14.53
CA ASP A 318 -2.21 16.84 15.46
C ASP A 318 -3.52 16.42 14.81
N GLU A 319 -3.68 16.75 13.54
CA GLU A 319 -4.92 16.60 12.80
C GLU A 319 -5.02 15.27 12.03
N PRO A 320 -6.24 14.73 11.86
CA PRO A 320 -6.49 13.59 10.98
C PRO A 320 -5.90 13.79 9.58
N GLU A 321 -5.27 12.76 9.01
CA GLU A 321 -4.52 12.92 7.76
C GLU A 321 -5.42 13.13 6.54
N VAL A 322 -6.62 12.52 6.47
CA VAL A 322 -7.55 12.81 5.36
C VAL A 322 -8.06 14.24 5.47
N LEU A 323 -8.35 14.73 6.69
CA LEU A 323 -8.68 16.14 6.91
C LEU A 323 -7.56 17.06 6.39
N GLU A 324 -6.32 16.80 6.79
CA GLU A 324 -5.17 17.61 6.35
C GLU A 324 -4.96 17.55 4.84
N TYR A 325 -5.13 16.38 4.22
CA TYR A 325 -5.10 16.23 2.76
C TYR A 325 -6.17 17.09 2.09
N LEU A 326 -7.43 16.99 2.52
CA LEU A 326 -8.54 17.75 1.94
C LEU A 326 -8.34 19.27 2.12
N ARG A 327 -7.78 19.69 3.26
CA ARG A 327 -7.43 21.09 3.52
C ARG A 327 -6.33 21.60 2.57
N ARG A 328 -5.30 20.79 2.34
CA ARG A 328 -4.14 21.16 1.50
C ARG A 328 -4.46 21.12 0.01
N VAL A 329 -5.19 20.10 -0.45
CA VAL A 329 -5.50 19.88 -1.87
C VAL A 329 -6.73 20.68 -2.31
N GLY A 330 -7.75 20.73 -1.44
CA GLY A 330 -9.04 21.34 -1.73
C GLY A 330 -9.98 20.43 -2.53
N ALA A 331 -9.70 19.12 -2.62
CA ALA A 331 -10.52 18.10 -3.26
C ALA A 331 -10.11 16.69 -2.81
N GLY A 332 -10.88 15.68 -3.23
CA GLY A 332 -10.62 14.26 -2.96
C GLY A 332 -9.62 13.58 -3.92
N ASP A 333 -9.08 14.33 -4.87
CA ASP A 333 -8.11 13.88 -5.86
C ASP A 333 -7.32 15.10 -6.41
N GLU A 334 -6.18 14.83 -7.03
CA GLU A 334 -5.21 15.82 -7.48
C GLU A 334 -5.74 16.67 -8.66
N LEU A 335 -6.77 16.19 -9.37
CA LEU A 335 -7.39 16.84 -10.52
C LEU A 335 -8.75 17.47 -10.20
N ARG A 336 -9.18 17.40 -8.92
CA ARG A 336 -10.49 17.86 -8.45
C ARG A 336 -11.67 17.28 -9.25
N ALA A 337 -11.52 16.07 -9.76
CA ALA A 337 -12.50 15.40 -10.60
C ALA A 337 -13.53 14.57 -9.80
N ASN A 338 -13.29 14.32 -8.52
CA ASN A 338 -14.20 13.60 -7.64
C ASN A 338 -15.31 14.52 -7.13
N THR A 339 -16.31 14.72 -7.98
CA THR A 339 -17.48 15.57 -7.69
C THR A 339 -18.28 15.10 -6.48
N GLU A 340 -18.34 13.79 -6.21
CA GLU A 340 -19.08 13.26 -5.06
C GLU A 340 -18.42 13.69 -3.74
N MET A 341 -17.09 13.64 -3.64
CA MET A 341 -16.40 14.16 -2.45
C MET A 341 -16.50 15.69 -2.33
N LEU A 342 -16.46 16.42 -3.44
CA LEU A 342 -16.68 17.86 -3.44
C LEU A 342 -18.07 18.22 -2.90
N GLU A 343 -19.11 17.53 -3.37
CA GLU A 343 -20.49 17.73 -2.90
C GLU A 343 -20.67 17.35 -1.42
N ARG A 344 -20.00 16.30 -0.96
CA ARG A 344 -20.12 15.78 0.41
C ARG A 344 -19.36 16.60 1.45
N PHE A 345 -18.17 17.07 1.10
CA PHE A 345 -17.23 17.64 2.08
C PHE A 345 -16.85 19.09 1.80
N PHE A 346 -17.27 19.68 0.68
CA PHE A 346 -16.96 21.07 0.33
C PHE A 346 -18.22 21.91 0.11
N ALA A 347 -18.87 22.32 1.20
CA ALA A 347 -20.02 23.23 1.16
C ALA A 347 -19.58 24.62 0.65
N GLU A 348 -20.18 25.07 -0.46
CA GLU A 348 -19.82 26.33 -1.13
C GLU A 348 -18.31 26.46 -1.43
N GLY A 349 -17.63 25.33 -1.70
CA GLY A 349 -16.19 25.29 -1.96
C GLY A 349 -15.30 25.42 -0.71
N ARG A 350 -15.88 25.37 0.49
CA ARG A 350 -15.15 25.33 1.76
C ARG A 350 -15.25 23.96 2.39
N LEU A 351 -14.13 23.44 2.90
CA LEU A 351 -14.08 22.16 3.58
C LEU A 351 -14.94 22.18 4.85
N ASP A 352 -15.87 21.25 4.96
CA ASP A 352 -16.61 20.96 6.19
C ASP A 352 -15.73 20.09 7.10
N GLU A 353 -14.91 20.74 7.92
CA GLU A 353 -14.00 20.04 8.82
C GLU A 353 -14.73 19.23 9.90
N GLU A 354 -15.90 19.68 10.36
CA GLU A 354 -16.68 18.97 11.37
C GLU A 354 -17.16 17.63 10.82
N GLU A 355 -17.67 17.61 9.59
CA GLU A 355 -18.13 16.38 8.95
C GLU A 355 -16.99 15.39 8.72
N VAL A 356 -15.81 15.86 8.31
CA VAL A 356 -14.64 14.99 8.10
C VAL A 356 -14.13 14.42 9.44
N ARG A 357 -14.12 15.22 10.51
CA ARG A 357 -13.67 14.80 11.85
C ARG A 357 -14.50 13.70 12.48
N ARG A 358 -15.71 13.44 11.98
CA ARG A 358 -16.53 12.31 12.44
C ARG A 358 -15.83 10.96 12.27
N ALA A 359 -14.92 10.85 11.31
CA ALA A 359 -14.12 9.64 11.10
C ALA A 359 -12.81 9.59 11.90
N ALA A 360 -12.48 10.64 12.65
CA ALA A 360 -11.28 10.70 13.49
C ALA A 360 -11.40 9.75 14.70
N PRO A 361 -10.29 9.44 15.41
CA PRO A 361 -10.36 8.73 16.68
C PRO A 361 -11.34 9.38 17.66
N GLY A 362 -12.27 8.58 18.20
CA GLY A 362 -13.34 9.05 19.09
C GLY A 362 -14.59 9.59 18.39
N GLY A 363 -14.61 9.68 17.06
CA GLY A 363 -15.79 10.04 16.27
C GLY A 363 -16.80 8.90 16.08
N ASP A 364 -17.94 9.20 15.45
CA ASP A 364 -19.05 8.24 15.21
C ASP A 364 -19.00 7.57 13.82
N ARG A 365 -17.91 7.77 13.08
CA ARG A 365 -17.64 7.20 11.74
C ARG A 365 -16.21 6.65 11.66
N SER A 366 -15.87 6.08 10.50
CA SER A 366 -14.55 5.52 10.17
C SER A 366 -14.18 5.81 8.71
N LEU A 367 -13.00 5.43 8.24
CA LEU A 367 -12.50 5.72 6.89
C LEU A 367 -13.50 5.47 5.74
N PRO A 368 -14.28 4.37 5.68
CA PRO A 368 -15.30 4.19 4.65
C PRO A 368 -16.25 5.39 4.50
N PHE A 369 -16.59 6.07 5.60
CA PHE A 369 -17.41 7.27 5.56
C PHE A 369 -16.76 8.40 4.74
N LEU A 370 -15.44 8.47 4.66
CA LEU A 370 -14.73 9.49 3.88
C LEU A 370 -14.46 9.05 2.45
N VAL A 371 -14.07 7.78 2.24
CA VAL A 371 -13.47 7.34 0.97
C VAL A 371 -14.25 6.28 0.20
N ALA A 372 -15.34 5.75 0.75
CA ALA A 372 -16.24 4.87 0.00
C ALA A 372 -17.19 5.70 -0.89
N PRO A 373 -17.31 5.35 -2.19
CA PRO A 373 -18.24 6.03 -3.09
C PRO A 373 -19.67 5.53 -2.87
N SER A 374 -20.63 6.28 -3.41
CA SER A 374 -21.96 5.75 -3.65
C SER A 374 -21.91 4.54 -4.62
N ARG A 375 -22.96 3.71 -4.56
CA ARG A 375 -23.14 2.58 -5.49
C ARG A 375 -23.13 3.03 -6.95
N GLU A 376 -23.77 4.16 -7.25
CA GLU A 376 -23.82 4.74 -8.60
C GLU A 376 -22.42 5.12 -9.09
N ARG A 377 -21.66 5.85 -8.25
CA ARG A 377 -20.29 6.25 -8.58
C ARG A 377 -19.37 5.05 -8.74
N ALA A 378 -19.47 4.03 -7.87
CA ALA A 378 -18.68 2.81 -7.98
C ALA A 378 -18.86 2.15 -9.36
N LEU A 379 -20.11 1.97 -9.79
CA LEU A 379 -20.43 1.39 -11.09
C LEU A 379 -19.97 2.29 -12.26
N ALA A 380 -20.09 3.61 -12.13
CA ALA A 380 -19.59 4.53 -13.15
C ALA A 380 -18.06 4.43 -13.32
N LEU A 381 -17.31 4.32 -12.23
CA LEU A 381 -15.84 4.16 -12.23
C LEU A 381 -15.42 2.82 -12.82
N ASP A 382 -16.16 1.75 -12.53
CA ASP A 382 -15.94 0.43 -13.12
C ASP A 382 -16.21 0.44 -14.63
N LYS A 383 -17.28 1.08 -15.10
CA LYS A 383 -17.54 1.27 -16.53
C LYS A 383 -16.43 2.06 -17.21
N ALA A 384 -15.95 3.14 -16.58
CA ALA A 384 -14.82 3.91 -17.10
C ALA A 384 -13.55 3.06 -17.20
N THR A 385 -13.32 2.19 -16.21
CA THR A 385 -12.23 1.21 -16.24
C THR A 385 -12.40 0.23 -17.42
N MET A 386 -13.61 -0.31 -17.63
CA MET A 386 -13.89 -1.21 -18.75
C MET A 386 -13.63 -0.55 -20.12
N VAL A 387 -13.90 0.75 -20.26
CA VAL A 387 -13.57 1.50 -21.49
C VAL A 387 -12.05 1.58 -21.66
N LEU A 388 -11.29 1.91 -20.60
CA LEU A 388 -9.82 1.92 -20.64
C LEU A 388 -9.24 0.56 -21.05
N VAL A 389 -9.81 -0.51 -20.50
CA VAL A 389 -9.43 -1.90 -20.81
C VAL A 389 -9.77 -2.26 -22.26
N GLY A 390 -10.94 -1.88 -22.76
CA GLY A 390 -11.29 -2.12 -24.17
C GLY A 390 -10.40 -1.33 -25.14
N GLU A 391 -9.95 -0.14 -24.76
CA GLU A 391 -9.06 0.69 -25.58
C GLU A 391 -7.59 0.28 -25.48
N GLN A 392 -7.18 -0.40 -24.39
CA GLN A 392 -5.78 -0.69 -24.04
C GLN A 392 -4.89 0.56 -24.09
N SER A 393 -5.42 1.71 -23.66
CA SER A 393 -4.77 3.03 -23.75
C SER A 393 -4.08 3.47 -22.45
N PHE A 394 -3.61 2.50 -21.65
CA PHE A 394 -3.05 2.73 -20.32
C PHE A 394 -1.80 3.61 -20.32
N GLU A 395 -1.08 3.70 -21.44
CA GLU A 395 0.06 4.61 -21.62
C GLU A 395 -0.34 6.10 -21.54
N ARG A 396 -1.64 6.40 -21.70
CA ARG A 396 -2.21 7.75 -21.59
C ARG A 396 -2.79 8.05 -20.21
N GLY A 397 -2.66 7.10 -19.27
CA GLY A 397 -3.27 7.16 -17.94
C GLY A 397 -4.15 5.94 -17.69
N ARG A 398 -4.04 5.40 -16.48
CA ARG A 398 -4.73 4.18 -16.05
C ARG A 398 -5.87 4.42 -15.07
N ASP A 399 -6.03 5.66 -14.60
CA ASP A 399 -7.05 6.01 -13.61
C ASP A 399 -8.41 6.25 -14.31
N PRO A 400 -9.51 5.69 -13.79
CA PRO A 400 -10.83 5.84 -14.40
C PRO A 400 -11.37 7.26 -14.20
N MET A 401 -11.51 8.00 -15.30
CA MET A 401 -12.09 9.35 -15.31
C MET A 401 -13.51 9.33 -15.87
N LEU A 402 -14.48 9.84 -15.10
CA LEU A 402 -15.89 9.91 -15.50
C LEU A 402 -16.16 11.01 -16.53
N ALA A 403 -15.33 12.05 -16.54
CA ALA A 403 -15.37 13.17 -17.47
C ALA A 403 -13.93 13.69 -17.70
N PRO A 404 -13.69 14.45 -18.78
CA PRO A 404 -12.41 15.13 -18.96
C PRO A 404 -12.09 16.04 -17.76
N ALA A 405 -10.87 15.91 -17.21
CA ALA A 405 -10.40 16.80 -16.14
C ALA A 405 -10.30 18.25 -16.64
N LEU A 406 -10.71 19.20 -15.79
CA LEU A 406 -10.67 20.63 -16.09
C LEU A 406 -9.44 21.31 -15.48
N ASP A 407 -9.02 20.89 -14.28
CA ASP A 407 -7.85 21.39 -13.56
C ASP A 407 -6.53 20.76 -14.06
N VAL A 408 -6.31 20.75 -15.38
CA VAL A 408 -5.09 20.20 -16.01
C VAL A 408 -4.57 21.15 -17.08
N HIS A 409 -3.28 21.51 -16.98
CA HIS A 409 -2.58 22.26 -18.02
C HIS A 409 -2.37 21.38 -19.26
N ARG A 410 -2.84 21.86 -20.43
CA ARG A 410 -2.59 21.17 -21.72
C ARG A 410 -1.15 21.33 -22.20
N THR A 411 -0.57 22.48 -21.90
CA THR A 411 0.82 22.86 -22.15
C THR A 411 1.33 23.52 -20.89
N ILE A 412 2.57 23.22 -20.51
CA ILE A 412 3.27 23.89 -19.40
C ILE A 412 4.21 24.90 -20.05
N GLU A 413 3.96 26.19 -19.82
CA GLU A 413 4.79 27.29 -20.30
C GLU A 413 5.53 27.98 -19.14
N GLU A 414 5.05 27.75 -17.92
CA GLU A 414 5.55 28.32 -16.69
C GLU A 414 6.77 27.55 -16.18
N ALA A 415 7.79 28.28 -15.71
CA ALA A 415 8.98 27.70 -15.11
C ALA A 415 8.76 27.18 -13.67
N SER A 416 7.61 27.51 -13.04
CA SER A 416 7.28 27.20 -11.65
C SER A 416 5.80 26.88 -11.51
N THR A 417 5.46 26.04 -10.53
CA THR A 417 4.07 25.72 -10.16
C THR A 417 3.39 26.83 -9.34
N GLY A 418 4.16 27.81 -8.85
CA GLY A 418 3.66 28.87 -7.96
C GLY A 418 3.35 28.44 -6.53
N LEU A 419 3.50 27.14 -6.20
CA LEU A 419 3.16 26.61 -4.87
C LEU A 419 4.03 27.19 -3.75
N ALA A 420 5.31 27.44 -4.02
CA ALA A 420 6.22 28.03 -3.03
C ALA A 420 5.85 29.50 -2.74
N GLU A 421 5.62 30.30 -3.79
CA GLU A 421 5.22 31.71 -3.65
C GLU A 421 3.87 31.85 -2.95
N ALA A 422 2.94 30.91 -3.18
CA ALA A 422 1.65 30.85 -2.52
C ALA A 422 1.71 30.28 -1.08
N GLY A 423 2.88 29.89 -0.58
CA GLY A 423 3.02 29.30 0.76
C GLY A 423 2.38 27.91 0.89
N ARG A 424 2.17 27.19 -0.22
CA ARG A 424 1.54 25.86 -0.28
C ARG A 424 2.56 24.72 -0.47
N THR A 425 3.80 24.95 -0.03
CA THR A 425 4.83 23.90 0.03
C THR A 425 4.93 23.37 1.44
N TYR A 426 4.68 22.07 1.60
CA TYR A 426 4.69 21.41 2.91
C TYR A 426 5.84 20.39 2.97
N ARG A 427 6.54 20.34 4.12
CA ARG A 427 7.72 19.48 4.35
C ARG A 427 7.61 18.61 5.60
N ASP A 428 6.44 18.60 6.20
CA ASP A 428 6.09 17.95 7.45
C ASP A 428 5.44 16.58 7.25
N GLY A 429 5.21 16.17 5.99
CA GLY A 429 4.55 14.90 5.68
C GLY A 429 5.42 13.68 5.97
N THR A 430 4.81 12.62 6.50
CA THR A 430 5.44 11.32 6.77
C THR A 430 4.49 10.18 6.48
N LEU A 431 5.02 9.02 6.09
CA LEU A 431 4.19 7.83 5.86
C LEU A 431 3.60 7.25 7.14
N ARG A 432 4.34 7.41 8.25
CA ARG A 432 4.05 6.78 9.54
C ARG A 432 2.88 7.48 10.20
N LEU A 433 2.03 6.68 10.83
CA LEU A 433 0.79 7.16 11.43
C LEU A 433 0.89 7.14 12.95
N ARG A 434 0.19 8.08 13.59
CA ARG A 434 0.09 8.17 15.04
C ARG A 434 -1.11 7.35 15.53
N TRP A 435 -0.90 6.05 15.69
CA TRP A 435 -1.92 5.13 16.16
C TRP A 435 -2.17 5.27 17.67
N ALA A 436 -3.43 5.40 18.07
CA ALA A 436 -3.82 5.46 19.49
C ALA A 436 -3.37 4.20 20.26
N ALA A 437 -3.52 3.01 19.68
CA ALA A 437 -3.08 1.75 20.30
C ALA A 437 -1.57 1.75 20.65
N VAL A 438 -0.74 2.45 19.87
CA VAL A 438 0.69 2.60 20.18
C VAL A 438 0.88 3.56 21.36
N GLN A 439 0.09 4.64 21.42
CA GLN A 439 0.11 5.57 22.55
C GLN A 439 -0.36 4.89 23.85
N ASP A 440 -1.46 4.14 23.78
CA ASP A 440 -2.01 3.39 24.91
C ASP A 440 -0.98 2.39 25.45
N ALA A 441 -0.28 1.67 24.57
CA ALA A 441 0.77 0.73 24.95
C ALA A 441 1.97 1.41 25.62
N ILE A 442 2.29 2.66 25.28
CA ILE A 442 3.34 3.43 25.97
C ILE A 442 2.88 3.88 27.37
N THR A 443 1.59 4.17 27.55
CA THR A 443 1.04 4.74 28.80
C THR A 443 0.56 3.69 29.82
N ALA A 444 0.59 2.41 29.47
CA ALA A 444 0.14 1.31 30.33
C ALA A 444 1.15 0.90 31.42
N ASP A 445 2.30 1.58 31.48
CA ASP A 445 3.33 1.50 32.54
C ASP A 445 3.18 2.64 33.54
#